data_AF-A0A3M1EPJ6-F1
#
_entry.id   AF-A0A3M1EPJ6-F1
#
_cell.length_a   1.000
_cell.length_b   1.000
_cell.length_c   1.000
_cell.angle_alpha   90.00
_cell.angle_beta   90.00
_cell.angle_gamma   90.00
#
_symmetry.space_group_name_H-M   'P 1'
#
loop_
_entity.id
_entity.type
_entity.pdbx_description
1 polymer ?
#
loop_
_entity_poly.entity_id
_entity_poly.type
_entity_poly.pdbx_seq_one_letter_code
_entity_poly.pdbx_strand_id
1 'polypeptide(L)'
;MLLKEINGKTIHVDEEGFMTDPSEWDRDIAVAQAKEVGIELTDAHWKVIEWCRQAAAESGKSPTLRQITSGVGITTKELFKLFPKG
;
A
#
# COMPACT_ATOMS: atom_id res chain seq x y z
N MET A 1 3.85 -11.21 -15.46
CA MET A 1 3.45 -11.58 -14.09
C MET A 1 4.53 -12.47 -13.52
N LEU A 2 5.12 -12.06 -12.41
CA LEU A 2 6.23 -12.70 -11.72
C LEU A 2 5.74 -13.15 -10.35
N LEU A 3 6.47 -14.06 -9.71
CA LEU A 3 6.23 -14.46 -8.33
C LEU A 3 7.29 -13.81 -7.43
N LYS A 4 6.86 -13.18 -6.34
CA LYS A 4 7.74 -12.63 -5.30
C LYS A 4 7.43 -13.30 -3.97
N GLU A 5 8.47 -13.73 -3.25
CA GLU A 5 8.33 -14.19 -1.87
C GLU A 5 8.45 -13.00 -0.91
N ILE A 6 7.43 -12.78 -0.08
CA ILE A 6 7.43 -11.78 0.98
C ILE A 6 6.97 -12.46 2.28
N ASN A 7 7.83 -12.44 3.30
CA ASN A 7 7.52 -13.03 4.61
C ASN A 7 7.06 -14.50 4.52
N GLY A 8 7.69 -15.30 3.65
CA GLY A 8 7.34 -16.71 3.40
C GLY A 8 6.04 -16.93 2.64
N LYS A 9 5.42 -15.87 2.09
CA LYS A 9 4.23 -15.94 1.22
C LYS A 9 4.63 -15.59 -0.20
N THR A 10 4.15 -16.38 -1.15
CA THR A 10 4.35 -16.12 -2.57
C THR A 10 3.19 -15.27 -3.09
N ILE A 11 3.50 -14.12 -3.69
CA ILE A 11 2.53 -13.22 -4.28
C ILE A 11 2.85 -12.97 -5.76
N HIS A 12 1.82 -12.66 -6.55
CA HIS A 12 1.97 -12.27 -7.94
C HIS A 12 2.24 -10.78 -8.06
N VAL A 13 3.35 -10.44 -8.71
CA VAL A 13 3.75 -9.06 -8.97
C VAL A 13 3.94 -8.79 -10.46
N ASP A 14 3.92 -7.53 -10.85
CA ASP A 14 4.35 -7.07 -12.17
C ASP A 14 5.88 -6.88 -12.24
N GLU A 15 6.36 -6.35 -13.36
CA GLU A 15 7.79 -6.11 -13.60
C GLU A 15 8.38 -5.02 -12.68
N GLU A 16 7.52 -4.16 -12.13
CA GLU A 16 7.90 -3.09 -11.20
C GLU A 16 7.82 -3.56 -9.73
N GLY A 17 7.27 -4.75 -9.48
CA GLY A 17 7.14 -5.34 -8.15
C GLY A 17 5.84 -4.98 -7.43
N PHE A 18 4.84 -4.42 -8.14
CA PHE A 18 3.52 -4.17 -7.58
C PHE A 18 2.67 -5.44 -7.58
N MET A 19 1.94 -5.66 -6.49
CA MET A 19 1.02 -6.78 -6.36
C MET A 19 -0.11 -6.68 -7.40
N THR A 20 -0.36 -7.78 -8.09
CA THR A 20 -1.33 -7.87 -9.19
C THR A 20 -2.62 -8.57 -8.78
N ASP A 21 -2.59 -9.41 -7.74
CA ASP A 21 -3.78 -10.02 -7.14
C ASP A 21 -4.06 -9.42 -5.75
N PRO A 22 -5.10 -8.58 -5.58
CA PRO A 22 -5.45 -7.98 -4.29
C PRO A 22 -5.84 -8.97 -3.19
N SER A 23 -6.22 -10.20 -3.54
CA SER A 23 -6.63 -11.26 -2.60
C SER A 23 -5.45 -11.89 -1.88
N GLU A 24 -4.24 -11.75 -2.44
CA GLU A 24 -2.99 -12.22 -1.84
C GLU A 24 -2.45 -11.25 -0.79
N TRP A 25 -3.04 -10.07 -0.66
CA TRP A 25 -2.62 -9.08 0.32
C TRP A 25 -3.06 -9.44 1.73
N ASP A 26 -2.15 -9.24 2.68
CA ASP A 26 -2.47 -9.15 4.10
C ASP A 26 -1.57 -8.14 4.82
N ARG A 27 -1.85 -7.93 6.11
CA ARG A 27 -1.11 -6.99 6.93
C ARG A 27 0.36 -7.38 7.11
N ASP A 28 0.69 -8.67 7.15
CA ASP A 28 2.08 -9.11 7.33
C ASP A 28 2.92 -8.81 6.08
N ILE A 29 2.35 -8.99 4.89
CA ILE A 29 2.97 -8.60 3.62
C ILE A 29 3.23 -7.10 3.59
N ALA A 30 2.24 -6.28 3.97
CA ALA A 30 2.43 -4.83 4.03
C ALA A 30 3.55 -4.41 4.99
N VAL A 31 3.63 -5.03 6.18
CA VAL A 31 4.70 -4.78 7.16
C VAL A 31 6.05 -5.21 6.61
N ALA A 32 6.15 -6.39 6.00
CA ALA A 32 7.40 -6.89 5.42
C ALA A 32 7.88 -5.99 4.28
N GLN A 33 6.99 -5.57 3.38
CA GLN A 33 7.32 -4.65 2.30
C GLN A 33 7.74 -3.26 2.81
N ALA A 34 7.07 -2.75 3.85
CA ALA A 34 7.46 -1.49 4.48
C ALA A 34 8.88 -1.58 5.09
N LYS A 35 9.21 -2.71 5.74
CA LYS A 35 10.55 -2.95 6.27
C LYS A 35 11.63 -2.98 5.18
N GLU A 36 11.36 -3.55 4.00
CA GLU A 36 12.30 -3.54 2.86
C GLU A 36 12.71 -2.12 2.44
N VAL A 37 11.81 -1.14 2.59
CA VAL A 37 12.06 0.26 2.25
C VAL A 37 12.44 1.14 3.44
N GLY A 38 12.59 0.55 4.63
CA GLY A 38 12.96 1.26 5.87
C GLY A 38 11.84 2.06 6.52
N ILE A 39 10.58 1.67 6.29
CA ILE A 39 9.39 2.31 6.88
C ILE A 39 8.81 1.39 7.96
N GLU A 40 8.48 1.97 9.11
CA GLU A 40 7.68 1.31 10.15
C GLU A 40 6.22 1.77 10.06
N LEU A 41 5.30 0.81 9.84
CA LEU A 41 3.89 1.11 9.69
C LEU A 41 3.22 1.44 11.02
N THR A 42 3.13 2.73 11.32
CA THR A 42 2.33 3.27 12.42
C THR A 42 0.83 3.35 12.07
N ASP A 43 -0.02 3.64 13.06
CA ASP A 43 -1.47 3.81 12.87
C ASP A 43 -1.84 4.82 11.78
N ALA A 44 -1.03 5.88 11.61
CA ALA A 44 -1.23 6.87 10.56
C ALA A 44 -1.03 6.29 9.16
N HIS A 45 -0.07 5.36 9.00
CA HIS A 45 0.13 4.64 7.73
C HIS A 45 -1.03 3.70 7.46
N TRP A 46 -1.47 2.96 8.49
CA TRP A 46 -2.60 2.03 8.36
C TRP A 46 -3.88 2.74 7.96
N LYS A 47 -4.17 3.92 8.53
CA LYS A 47 -5.33 4.73 8.13
C LYS A 47 -5.34 5.02 6.62
N VAL A 48 -4.18 5.33 6.04
CA VAL A 48 -4.05 5.57 4.60
C VAL A 48 -4.18 4.26 3.81
N ILE A 49 -3.46 3.21 4.21
CA ILE A 49 -3.45 1.91 3.53
C ILE A 49 -4.85 1.31 3.47
N GLU A 50 -5.55 1.27 4.60
CA GLU A 50 -6.89 0.70 4.70
C GLU A 50 -7.90 1.49 3.87
N TRP A 51 -7.82 2.82 3.92
CA TRP A 51 -8.65 3.67 3.08
C TRP A 51 -8.40 3.41 1.59
N CYS A 52 -7.14 3.29 1.17
CA CYS A 52 -6.79 2.97 -0.22
C CYS A 52 -7.35 1.62 -0.65
N ARG A 53 -7.27 0.61 0.22
CA ARG A 53 -7.81 -0.73 -0.05
C ARG A 53 -9.32 -0.71 -0.18
N GLN A 54 -10.02 0.03 0.67
CA GLN A 54 -11.47 0.19 0.57
C GLN A 54 -11.84 0.89 -0.74
N ALA A 55 -11.19 2.02 -1.06
CA ALA A 55 -11.44 2.76 -2.30
C ALA A 55 -11.16 1.91 -3.56
N ALA A 56 -10.12 1.07 -3.52
CA ALA A 56 -9.80 0.16 -4.61
C ALA A 56 -10.82 -0.99 -4.73
N ALA A 57 -11.31 -1.53 -3.61
CA ALA A 57 -12.36 -2.55 -3.62
C ALA A 57 -13.68 -2.01 -4.20
N GLU A 58 -14.01 -0.74 -3.94
CA GLU A 58 -15.23 -0.09 -4.44
C GLU A 58 -15.13 0.30 -5.92
N SER A 59 -13.96 0.77 -6.37
CA SER A 59 -13.79 1.32 -7.73
C SER A 59 -13.11 0.36 -8.73
N GLY A 60 -12.50 -0.72 -8.24
CA GLY A 60 -11.66 -1.64 -9.02
C GLY A 60 -10.32 -1.04 -9.47
N LYS A 61 -9.95 0.15 -8.98
CA LYS A 61 -8.74 0.88 -9.38
C LYS A 61 -8.04 1.49 -8.18
N SER A 62 -6.71 1.61 -8.25
CA SER A 62 -5.95 2.33 -7.24
C SER A 62 -6.38 3.81 -7.18
N PRO A 63 -6.61 4.38 -5.98
CA PRO A 63 -7.00 5.77 -5.84
C PRO A 63 -5.84 6.71 -6.21
N THR A 64 -6.18 7.89 -6.71
CA THR A 64 -5.20 8.96 -6.97
C THR A 64 -4.75 9.64 -5.67
N LEU A 65 -3.57 10.27 -5.68
CA LEU A 65 -3.06 11.11 -4.58
C LEU A 65 -4.09 12.12 -4.03
N ARG A 66 -4.88 12.73 -4.93
CA ARG A 66 -5.92 13.69 -4.55
C ARG A 66 -7.08 13.01 -3.82
N GLN A 67 -7.48 11.82 -4.24
CA GLN A 67 -8.52 11.05 -3.57
C GLN A 67 -8.05 10.59 -2.19
N ILE A 68 -6.80 10.16 -2.05
CA ILE A 68 -6.21 9.75 -0.77
C ILE A 68 -6.21 10.91 0.22
N THR A 69 -5.64 12.05 -0.16
CA THR A 69 -5.55 13.23 0.71
C THR A 69 -6.94 13.72 1.14
N SER A 70 -7.89 13.78 0.19
CA SER A 70 -9.27 14.21 0.48
C SER A 70 -10.05 13.18 1.31
N GLY A 71 -9.87 11.89 1.06
CA GLY A 71 -10.61 10.82 1.72
C GLY A 71 -10.13 10.49 3.12
N VAL A 72 -8.81 10.54 3.35
CA VAL A 72 -8.21 10.32 4.67
C VAL A 72 -8.22 11.59 5.54
N GLY A 73 -8.31 12.76 4.89
CA GLY A 73 -8.27 14.07 5.53
C GLY A 73 -6.86 14.51 5.92
N ILE A 74 -5.86 14.21 5.06
CA ILE A 74 -4.46 14.59 5.28
C ILE A 74 -3.95 15.43 4.12
N THR A 75 -2.96 16.27 4.39
CA THR A 75 -2.28 17.03 3.34
C THR A 75 -1.30 16.15 2.56
N THR A 76 -0.96 16.56 1.34
CA THR A 76 0.09 15.91 0.54
C THR A 76 1.43 15.86 1.28
N LYS A 77 1.74 16.90 2.08
CA LYS A 77 2.96 16.96 2.90
C LYS A 77 2.97 15.89 3.98
N GLU A 78 1.83 15.66 4.64
CA GLU A 78 1.70 14.59 5.63
C GLU A 78 1.80 13.22 4.98
N LEU A 79 1.19 13.03 3.80
CA LEU A 79 1.30 11.79 3.06
C LEU A 79 2.75 11.46 2.69
N PHE A 80 3.53 12.40 2.17
CA PHE A 80 4.96 12.19 1.90
C PHE A 80 5.81 12.03 3.16
N LYS A 81 5.35 12.54 4.31
CA LYS A 81 6.02 12.27 5.59
C LYS A 81 5.82 10.82 6.04
N LEU A 82 4.65 10.24 5.75
CA LEU A 82 4.34 8.83 6.02
C LEU A 82 5.01 7.91 4.98
N PHE A 83 4.93 8.26 3.70
CA PHE A 83 5.47 7.47 2.58
C PHE A 83 6.54 8.29 1.83
N PRO A 84 7.78 8.38 2.36
CA PRO A 84 8.82 9.25 1.80
C PRO A 84 9.34 8.82 0.43
N LYS A 85 9.12 7.57 0.03
CA LYS A 85 9.49 7.06 -1.29
C LYS A 85 8.37 7.20 -2.34
N GLY A 86 7.21 7.71 -1.95
CA GLY A 86 6.00 7.71 -2.78
C GLY A 86 5.25 6.40 -2.62
#